data_AF-A0A367GTT6-F1
#
_entry.id   AF-A0A367GTT6-F1
#
_cell.length_a   1.000
_cell.length_b   1.000
_cell.length_c   1.000
_cell.angle_alpha   90.00
_cell.angle_beta   90.00
_cell.angle_gamma   90.00
#
_symmetry.space_group_name_H-M   'P 1'
#
loop_
_entity.id
_entity.type
_entity.pdbx_description
1 polymer ?
#
loop_
_entity_poly.entity_id
_entity_poly.type
_entity_poly.pdbx_seq_one_letter_code
_entity_poly.pdbx_strand_id
1 'polypeptide(L)'
;MNIEDIKNREDYINYILLQLYAKIHPIKFGAFFLELMPAGGIDGFRDLLDGLTDSGLLNRISQPGPPVAVLPGRNELDLRYSISVKGIQHLKDEGLIGTSKKQSITSVPEVTEKEVFVTYSWDSREHNEKVISFTNFLRDEGFNAEMDLMHSQAQSAVDFMKMMHQIMTDYKKVIIVLSKGYKQKAEAFQGGVGNEYNLILKDMDTHPNKYILVSFDGIHDELFPLYFKGRQVIDLSDRTRLNDLYAKLKDEPLITFSPVGAKKPEVVQKEIAKFSIAGKDLELRGLISHVNNSSQFAQEYTNIEFDLSLEYNNPTDHVFGDYSIEVHYPVNSTGFDVNGRIEGEYKVITYDNPPKIFAGQTRTYKMESLIVRDSNVRKVLNSALKIKVFTENGTIEKEFPLAGSLVVKNNYGQELVLTPEMFRS
;
A
#
# COMPACT_ATOMS: atom_id res chain seq x y z
N MET A 1 33.60 -0.08 -15.23
CA MET A 1 34.41 -0.58 -16.37
C MET A 1 33.62 -1.70 -17.02
N ASN A 2 33.20 -1.52 -18.26
CA ASN A 2 32.47 -2.51 -19.05
C ASN A 2 33.46 -3.35 -19.88
N ILE A 3 33.01 -4.49 -20.39
CA ILE A 3 33.87 -5.38 -21.21
C ILE A 3 34.39 -4.69 -22.49
N GLU A 4 33.63 -3.70 -22.99
CA GLU A 4 33.97 -2.86 -24.14
C GLU A 4 35.13 -1.89 -23.86
N ASP A 5 35.43 -1.61 -22.58
CA ASP A 5 36.51 -0.70 -22.18
C ASP A 5 37.89 -1.40 -22.15
N ILE A 6 37.94 -2.71 -22.40
CA ILE A 6 39.15 -3.54 -22.28
C ILE A 6 40.00 -3.40 -23.55
N LYS A 7 41.16 -2.73 -23.44
CA LYS A 7 42.07 -2.50 -24.57
C LYS A 7 43.37 -3.27 -24.44
N ASN A 8 43.74 -3.69 -23.22
CA ASN A 8 44.98 -4.37 -22.93
C ASN A 8 44.81 -5.41 -21.80
N ARG A 9 45.89 -6.12 -21.46
CA ARG A 9 45.88 -7.17 -20.44
C ARG A 9 45.62 -6.63 -19.03
N GLU A 10 46.08 -5.43 -18.73
CA GLU A 10 45.91 -4.78 -17.42
C GLU A 10 44.46 -4.36 -17.20
N ASP A 11 43.82 -3.79 -18.22
CA ASP A 11 42.37 -3.52 -18.25
C ASP A 11 41.56 -4.80 -17.99
N TYR A 12 41.97 -5.92 -18.56
CA TYR A 12 41.30 -7.21 -18.38
C TYR A 12 41.46 -7.74 -16.94
N ILE A 13 42.64 -7.58 -16.34
CA ILE A 13 42.89 -7.92 -14.93
C ILE A 13 42.03 -7.04 -14.02
N ASN A 14 42.02 -5.73 -14.24
CA ASN A 14 41.22 -4.78 -13.49
C ASN A 14 39.72 -5.08 -13.61
N TYR A 15 39.26 -5.46 -14.81
CA TYR A 15 37.88 -5.91 -15.02
C TYR A 15 37.56 -7.18 -14.21
N ILE A 16 38.42 -8.21 -14.25
CA ILE A 16 38.26 -9.43 -13.45
C ILE A 16 38.17 -9.10 -11.95
N LEU A 17 39.09 -8.26 -11.46
CA LEU A 17 39.10 -7.83 -10.06
C LEU A 17 37.83 -7.06 -9.70
N LEU A 18 37.34 -6.17 -10.56
CA LEU A 18 36.08 -5.44 -10.35
C LEU A 18 34.87 -6.39 -10.33
N GLN A 19 34.83 -7.38 -11.23
CA GLN A 19 33.77 -8.40 -11.23
C GLN A 19 33.80 -9.21 -9.94
N LEU A 20 34.99 -9.62 -9.47
CA LEU A 20 35.14 -10.34 -8.21
C LEU A 20 34.83 -9.45 -6.99
N TYR A 21 35.19 -8.17 -7.03
CA TYR A 21 34.90 -7.18 -5.98
C TYR A 21 33.39 -6.90 -5.85
N ALA A 22 32.67 -6.88 -6.98
CA ALA A 22 31.22 -6.72 -6.98
C ALA A 22 30.52 -7.91 -6.28
N LYS A 23 31.14 -9.10 -6.31
CA LYS A 23 30.58 -10.31 -5.69
C LYS A 23 31.05 -10.44 -4.25
N ILE A 24 30.09 -10.59 -3.34
CA ILE A 24 30.34 -10.75 -1.90
C ILE A 24 30.98 -12.13 -1.60
N HIS A 25 30.98 -13.05 -2.57
CA HIS A 25 31.29 -14.46 -2.38
C HIS A 25 32.31 -14.93 -3.42
N PRO A 26 33.13 -15.95 -3.10
CA PRO A 26 34.00 -16.60 -4.06
C PRO A 26 33.21 -17.20 -5.21
N ILE A 27 33.68 -17.01 -6.44
CA ILE A 27 33.00 -17.46 -7.65
C ILE A 27 33.63 -18.77 -8.11
N LYS A 28 32.78 -19.73 -8.52
CA LYS A 28 33.22 -20.96 -9.19
C LYS A 28 33.89 -20.64 -10.52
N PHE A 29 35.02 -21.27 -10.78
CA PHE A 29 35.82 -21.07 -11.99
C PHE A 29 35.02 -21.21 -13.28
N GLY A 30 34.28 -22.30 -13.46
CA GLY A 30 33.52 -22.54 -14.70
C GLY A 30 32.41 -21.51 -14.92
N ALA A 31 31.67 -21.15 -13.87
CA ALA A 31 30.65 -20.10 -13.95
C ALA A 31 31.27 -18.73 -14.27
N PHE A 32 32.39 -18.42 -13.63
CA PHE A 32 33.12 -17.17 -13.85
C PHE A 32 33.72 -17.09 -15.27
N PHE A 33 34.24 -18.21 -15.78
CA PHE A 33 34.74 -18.32 -17.16
C PHE A 33 33.63 -18.07 -18.17
N LEU A 34 32.44 -18.68 -17.98
CA LEU A 34 31.29 -18.50 -18.85
C LEU A 34 30.76 -17.05 -18.84
N GLU A 35 30.82 -16.37 -17.68
CA GLU A 35 30.43 -14.96 -17.58
C GLU A 35 31.38 -14.03 -18.34
N LEU A 36 32.68 -14.31 -18.34
CA LEU A 36 33.69 -13.43 -18.90
C LEU A 36 34.08 -13.76 -20.35
N MET A 37 33.82 -15.00 -20.80
CA MET A 37 34.16 -15.54 -22.13
C MET A 37 35.52 -15.06 -22.70
N PRO A 38 36.65 -15.32 -22.02
CA PRO A 38 37.96 -14.82 -22.43
C PRO A 38 38.40 -15.33 -23.81
N ALA A 39 39.01 -14.45 -24.59
CA ALA A 39 39.78 -14.81 -25.77
C ALA A 39 41.06 -15.57 -25.34
N GLY A 40 41.04 -16.90 -25.41
CA GLY A 40 42.15 -17.75 -24.96
C GLY A 40 41.73 -19.13 -24.44
N GLY A 41 40.42 -19.37 -24.28
CA GLY A 41 39.90 -20.66 -23.85
C GLY A 41 40.09 -20.92 -22.34
N ILE A 42 39.59 -22.08 -21.91
CA ILE A 42 39.46 -22.41 -20.48
C ILE A 42 40.82 -22.51 -19.78
N ASP A 43 41.82 -23.10 -20.42
CA ASP A 43 43.14 -23.32 -19.84
C ASP A 43 43.90 -21.99 -19.70
N GLY A 44 43.87 -21.12 -20.72
CA GLY A 44 44.51 -19.81 -20.66
C GLY A 44 43.89 -18.89 -19.60
N PHE A 45 42.57 -18.97 -19.40
CA PHE A 45 41.91 -18.22 -18.33
C PHE A 45 42.24 -18.77 -16.93
N ARG A 46 42.36 -20.08 -16.80
CA ARG A 46 42.81 -20.72 -15.57
C ARG A 46 44.23 -20.29 -15.20
N ASP A 47 45.15 -20.34 -16.15
CA ASP A 47 46.54 -19.91 -15.95
C ASP A 47 46.62 -18.42 -15.54
N LEU A 48 45.74 -17.58 -16.10
CA LEU A 48 45.62 -16.19 -15.69
C LEU A 48 45.18 -16.06 -14.22
N LEU A 49 44.15 -16.78 -13.78
CA LEU A 49 43.67 -16.73 -12.40
C LEU A 49 44.69 -17.32 -11.41
N ASP A 50 45.38 -18.38 -11.80
CA ASP A 50 46.47 -18.95 -10.99
C ASP A 50 47.62 -17.94 -10.89
N GLY A 51 48.02 -17.27 -11.97
CA GLY A 51 49.01 -16.19 -11.92
C GLY A 51 48.59 -14.98 -11.08
N LEU A 52 47.30 -14.63 -11.08
CA LEU A 52 46.76 -13.57 -10.20
C LEU A 52 46.75 -14.02 -8.73
N THR A 53 46.54 -15.31 -8.47
CA THR A 53 46.66 -15.89 -7.12
C THR A 53 48.10 -15.85 -6.64
N ASP A 54 49.07 -16.22 -7.49
CA ASP A 54 50.51 -16.16 -7.18
C ASP A 54 50.98 -14.73 -6.93
N SER A 55 50.43 -13.76 -7.66
CA SER A 55 50.69 -12.32 -7.42
C SER A 55 50.04 -11.80 -6.12
N GLY A 56 49.21 -12.62 -5.48
CA GLY A 56 48.48 -12.31 -4.25
C GLY A 56 47.26 -11.41 -4.46
N LEU A 57 46.82 -11.14 -5.70
CA LEU A 57 45.64 -10.31 -6.00
C LEU A 57 44.33 -11.08 -5.82
N LEU A 58 44.37 -12.41 -5.97
CA LEU A 58 43.25 -13.31 -5.74
C LEU A 58 43.55 -14.30 -4.62
N ASN A 59 42.49 -14.77 -3.96
CA ASN A 59 42.53 -15.93 -3.08
C ASN A 59 41.91 -17.13 -3.80
N ARG A 60 42.64 -18.24 -3.88
CA ARG A 60 42.12 -19.53 -4.33
C ARG A 60 41.66 -20.34 -3.13
N ILE A 61 40.35 -20.59 -3.04
CA ILE A 61 39.73 -21.35 -1.94
C ILE A 61 39.59 -22.78 -2.42
N SER A 62 40.65 -23.57 -2.24
CA SER A 62 40.67 -24.98 -2.63
C SER A 62 40.00 -25.87 -1.58
N GLN A 63 38.77 -26.29 -1.86
CA GLN A 63 38.35 -27.67 -1.64
C GLN A 63 37.62 -28.13 -2.91
N PRO A 64 38.09 -29.21 -3.59
CA PRO A 64 37.42 -29.70 -4.79
C PRO A 64 35.99 -30.13 -4.43
N GLY A 65 35.00 -29.42 -4.96
CA GLY A 65 33.62 -29.91 -4.97
C GLY A 65 33.53 -31.22 -5.77
N PRO A 66 32.50 -32.05 -5.53
CA PRO A 66 32.29 -33.26 -6.32
C PRO A 66 32.22 -32.91 -7.81
N PRO A 67 32.80 -33.73 -8.70
CA PRO A 67 32.81 -33.46 -10.14
C PRO A 67 31.38 -33.35 -10.65
N VAL A 68 31.04 -32.21 -11.26
CA VAL A 68 29.75 -32.00 -11.90
C VAL A 68 29.89 -32.40 -13.36
N ALA A 69 29.15 -33.43 -13.77
CA ALA A 69 29.16 -33.92 -15.14
C ALA A 69 28.43 -32.91 -16.05
N VAL A 70 29.20 -32.12 -16.80
CA VAL A 70 28.63 -31.23 -17.83
C VAL A 70 28.61 -31.95 -19.19
N LEU A 71 29.54 -32.90 -19.43
CA LEU A 71 29.64 -33.76 -20.63
C LEU A 71 30.34 -35.10 -20.31
N PRO A 72 30.09 -36.20 -21.06
CA PRO A 72 30.75 -37.49 -20.82
C PRO A 72 32.26 -37.40 -21.10
N GLY A 73 33.07 -37.61 -20.06
CA GLY A 73 34.53 -37.77 -20.17
C GLY A 73 35.42 -36.59 -19.74
N ARG A 74 34.86 -35.49 -19.20
CA ARG A 74 35.67 -34.40 -18.62
C ARG A 74 35.23 -34.07 -17.19
N ASN A 75 36.12 -34.27 -16.23
CA ASN A 75 35.95 -33.84 -14.84
C ASN A 75 36.51 -32.41 -14.70
N GLU A 76 35.69 -31.42 -14.33
CA GLU A 76 36.19 -30.10 -13.95
C GLU A 76 36.48 -30.05 -12.45
N LEU A 77 37.64 -29.50 -12.06
CA LEU A 77 37.89 -29.09 -10.67
C LEU A 77 37.04 -27.84 -10.38
N ASP A 78 36.18 -27.89 -9.36
CA ASP A 78 35.44 -26.73 -8.84
C ASP A 78 36.40 -25.81 -8.05
N LEU A 79 37.19 -25.02 -8.75
CA LEU A 79 38.09 -24.02 -8.17
C LEU A 79 37.32 -22.74 -7.87
N ARG A 80 37.40 -22.24 -6.63
CA ARG A 80 36.75 -20.98 -6.23
C ARG A 80 37.77 -19.87 -6.05
N TYR A 81 37.48 -18.71 -6.61
CA TYR A 81 38.34 -17.53 -6.53
C TYR A 81 37.58 -16.36 -5.88
N SER A 82 38.24 -15.65 -4.98
CA SER A 82 37.78 -14.35 -4.45
C SER A 82 38.88 -13.31 -4.59
N ILE A 83 38.51 -12.03 -4.56
CA ILE A 83 39.50 -10.95 -4.52
C ILE A 83 40.20 -10.95 -3.15
N SER A 84 41.51 -10.75 -3.13
CA SER A 84 42.27 -10.63 -1.89
C SER A 84 42.28 -9.18 -1.37
N VAL A 85 42.74 -8.98 -0.13
CA VAL A 85 42.97 -7.62 0.42
C VAL A 85 43.92 -6.82 -0.47
N LYS A 86 44.96 -7.47 -1.01
CA LYS A 86 45.91 -6.85 -1.94
C LYS A 86 45.24 -6.51 -3.27
N GLY A 87 44.35 -7.36 -3.77
CA GLY A 87 43.54 -7.08 -4.97
C GLY A 87 42.61 -5.89 -4.79
N ILE A 88 41.97 -5.77 -3.62
CA ILE A 88 41.13 -4.60 -3.28
C ILE A 88 41.99 -3.34 -3.21
N GLN A 89 43.17 -3.41 -2.61
CA GLN A 89 44.09 -2.27 -2.54
C GLN A 89 44.56 -1.86 -3.95
N HIS A 90 44.89 -2.81 -4.81
CA HIS A 90 45.21 -2.56 -6.22
C HIS A 90 44.09 -1.79 -6.94
N LEU A 91 42.83 -2.21 -6.78
CA LEU A 91 41.69 -1.48 -7.38
C LEU A 91 41.52 -0.05 -6.83
N LYS A 92 41.88 0.19 -5.56
CA LYS A 92 41.87 1.54 -4.96
C LYS A 92 42.99 2.40 -5.53
N ASP A 93 44.19 1.83 -5.69
CA ASP A 93 45.37 2.52 -6.21
C ASP A 93 45.17 2.92 -7.68
N GLU A 94 44.49 2.07 -8.46
CA GLU A 94 44.05 2.35 -9.83
C GLU A 94 42.83 3.30 -9.93
N GLY A 95 42.27 3.73 -8.79
CA GLY A 95 41.12 4.64 -8.75
C GLY A 95 39.80 4.05 -9.28
N LEU A 96 39.73 2.72 -9.40
CA LEU A 96 38.57 2.00 -9.97
C LEU A 96 37.45 1.75 -8.95
N ILE A 97 37.79 1.78 -7.66
CA ILE A 97 36.82 1.72 -6.56
C ILE A 97 37.10 2.87 -5.58
N GLY A 98 36.04 3.38 -4.95
CA GLY A 98 36.12 4.57 -4.11
C GLY A 98 37.14 4.44 -2.98
N THR A 99 38.10 5.35 -2.95
CA THR A 99 38.76 5.73 -1.70
C THR A 99 37.79 6.63 -0.95
N SER A 100 37.21 6.13 0.15
CA SER A 100 36.62 7.02 1.16
C SER A 100 37.68 8.07 1.48
N LYS A 101 37.35 9.35 1.24
CA LYS A 101 38.26 10.48 1.46
C LYS A 101 38.94 10.31 2.81
N LYS A 102 40.27 10.15 2.78
CA LYS A 102 41.15 10.31 3.93
C LYS A 102 40.98 11.76 4.42
N GLN A 103 40.06 11.99 5.35
CA GLN A 103 40.09 13.23 6.12
C GLN A 103 41.41 13.25 6.89
N SER A 104 42.08 14.39 6.79
CA SER A 104 43.33 14.73 7.44
C SER A 104 43.32 14.31 8.91
N ILE A 105 44.17 13.35 9.25
CA ILE A 105 44.49 12.98 10.63
C ILE A 105 45.18 14.17 11.28
N THR A 106 44.44 14.90 12.09
CA THR A 106 45.01 15.62 13.22
C THR A 106 44.39 14.98 14.45
N SER A 107 45.23 14.36 15.28
CA SER A 107 44.92 13.50 16.44
C SER A 107 44.27 12.15 16.09
N VAL A 108 44.97 11.07 16.45
CA VAL A 108 44.40 9.72 16.60
C VAL A 108 43.38 9.83 17.73
N PRO A 109 42.06 9.68 17.50
CA PRO A 109 41.14 9.50 18.60
C PRO A 109 41.38 8.10 19.15
N GLU A 110 41.49 8.02 20.47
CA GLU A 110 41.45 6.78 21.24
C GLU A 110 40.24 5.95 20.80
N VAL A 111 40.44 4.87 20.04
CA VAL A 111 39.37 3.95 19.61
C VAL A 111 38.90 3.18 20.85
N THR A 112 37.99 3.78 21.60
CA THR A 112 37.57 3.29 22.92
C THR A 112 36.16 2.73 22.94
N GLU A 113 35.33 2.94 21.91
CA GLU A 113 33.99 2.34 21.86
C GLU A 113 33.93 1.11 20.95
N LYS A 114 33.57 -0.02 21.56
CA LYS A 114 33.15 -1.25 20.90
C LYS A 114 31.75 -1.01 20.30
N GLU A 115 31.68 -0.92 18.97
CA GLU A 115 30.43 -0.53 18.31
C GLU A 115 29.59 -1.74 17.93
N VAL A 116 30.17 -2.69 17.19
CA VAL A 116 29.44 -3.80 16.60
C VAL A 116 30.11 -5.12 16.95
N PHE A 117 29.32 -6.08 17.40
CA PHE A 117 29.77 -7.46 17.55
C PHE A 117 29.04 -8.39 16.59
N VAL A 118 29.76 -9.22 15.85
CA VAL A 118 29.20 -10.21 14.93
C VAL A 118 29.29 -11.60 15.57
N THR A 119 28.14 -12.16 15.93
CA THR A 119 28.02 -13.52 16.47
C THR A 119 27.39 -14.48 15.47
N TYR A 120 27.90 -15.70 15.42
CA TYR A 120 27.48 -16.70 14.44
C TYR A 120 27.81 -18.13 14.87
N SER A 121 27.21 -19.11 14.19
CA SER A 121 27.54 -20.51 14.41
C SER A 121 28.71 -20.93 13.52
N TRP A 122 29.76 -21.50 14.11
CA TRP A 122 30.85 -22.10 13.35
C TRP A 122 30.35 -23.38 12.67
N ASP A 123 29.91 -23.22 11.42
CA ASP A 123 29.26 -24.25 10.63
C ASP A 123 30.25 -24.89 9.67
N SER A 124 30.36 -24.33 8.46
CA SER A 124 31.30 -24.75 7.42
C SER A 124 32.43 -23.75 7.29
N ARG A 125 33.56 -24.20 6.72
CA ARG A 125 34.67 -23.30 6.39
C ARG A 125 34.20 -22.14 5.51
N GLU A 126 33.35 -22.41 4.53
CA GLU A 126 32.77 -21.39 3.65
C GLU A 126 31.96 -20.36 4.45
N HIS A 127 31.08 -20.80 5.35
CA HIS A 127 30.30 -19.89 6.18
C HIS A 127 31.20 -19.03 7.09
N ASN A 128 32.22 -19.63 7.70
CA ASN A 128 33.19 -18.91 8.52
C ASN A 128 33.93 -17.82 7.71
N GLU A 129 34.39 -18.15 6.51
CA GLU A 129 35.05 -17.20 5.61
C GLU A 129 34.11 -16.05 5.19
N LYS A 130 32.81 -16.34 4.95
CA LYS A 130 31.80 -15.31 4.69
C LYS A 130 31.66 -14.34 5.87
N VAL A 131 31.56 -14.86 7.10
CA VAL A 131 31.41 -14.01 8.30
C VAL A 131 32.68 -13.16 8.53
N ILE A 132 33.87 -13.72 8.31
CA ILE A 132 35.14 -12.98 8.37
C ILE A 132 35.13 -11.83 7.36
N SER A 133 34.81 -12.11 6.10
CA SER A 133 34.77 -11.10 5.04
C SER A 133 33.74 -10.01 5.32
N PHE A 134 32.56 -10.40 5.83
CA PHE A 134 31.52 -9.45 6.21
C PHE A 134 31.95 -8.56 7.38
N THR A 135 32.60 -9.12 8.40
CA THR A 135 33.13 -8.36 9.53
C THR A 135 34.19 -7.36 9.06
N ASN A 136 35.09 -7.76 8.16
CA ASN A 136 36.07 -6.85 7.58
C ASN A 136 35.40 -5.75 6.74
N PHE A 137 34.39 -6.10 5.95
CA PHE A 137 33.59 -5.14 5.19
C PHE A 137 32.96 -4.07 6.09
N LEU A 138 32.39 -4.43 7.24
CA LEU A 138 31.87 -3.44 8.21
C LEU A 138 32.96 -2.49 8.70
N ARG A 139 34.17 -3.00 8.93
CA ARG A 139 35.33 -2.17 9.33
C ARG A 139 35.78 -1.23 8.21
N ASP A 140 35.75 -1.68 6.95
CA ASP A 140 36.03 -0.85 5.79
C ASP A 140 34.99 0.28 5.62
N GLU A 141 33.74 0.03 6.00
CA GLU A 141 32.65 1.02 6.05
C GLU A 141 32.73 1.95 7.29
N GLY A 142 33.74 1.77 8.15
CA GLY A 142 34.03 2.64 9.29
C GLY A 142 33.41 2.21 10.62
N PHE A 143 32.74 1.06 10.70
CA PHE A 143 32.22 0.53 11.95
C PHE A 143 33.32 -0.22 12.72
N ASN A 144 33.50 0.08 14.01
CA ASN A 144 34.39 -0.71 14.87
C ASN A 144 33.76 -2.07 15.20
N ALA A 145 33.90 -3.02 14.26
CA ALA A 145 33.31 -4.35 14.34
C ALA A 145 34.32 -5.41 14.83
N GLU A 146 33.90 -6.20 15.81
CA GLU A 146 34.57 -7.42 16.28
C GLU A 146 33.65 -8.64 16.07
N MET A 147 34.18 -9.86 16.16
CA MET A 147 33.39 -11.08 15.98
C MET A 147 33.80 -12.22 16.91
N ASP A 148 32.92 -13.21 17.07
CA ASP A 148 33.12 -14.40 17.91
C ASP A 148 34.48 -15.07 17.69
N LEU A 149 34.87 -15.28 16.42
CA LEU A 149 36.11 -15.97 16.10
C LEU A 149 37.36 -15.18 16.53
N MET A 150 37.33 -13.84 16.49
CA MET A 150 38.43 -12.99 16.97
C MET A 150 38.64 -13.17 18.49
N HIS A 151 37.54 -13.18 19.26
CA HIS A 151 37.59 -13.40 20.71
C HIS A 151 38.09 -14.80 21.04
N SER A 152 37.64 -15.80 20.29
CA SER A 152 38.07 -17.18 20.52
C SER A 152 39.54 -17.45 20.24
N GLN A 153 40.16 -16.67 19.34
CA GLN A 153 41.59 -16.77 19.04
C GLN A 153 42.46 -16.03 20.06
N ALA A 154 41.91 -15.05 20.77
CA ALA A 154 42.62 -14.27 21.78
C ALA A 154 42.82 -15.02 23.11
N GLN A 155 42.07 -16.10 23.36
CA GLN A 155 42.11 -16.85 24.61
C GLN A 155 42.25 -18.36 24.36
N SER A 156 43.17 -19.02 25.07
CA SER A 156 43.39 -20.46 24.95
C SER A 156 42.26 -21.33 25.52
N ALA A 157 41.40 -20.76 26.38
CA ALA A 157 40.24 -21.43 26.99
C ALA A 157 39.11 -20.41 27.20
N VAL A 158 38.26 -20.27 26.17
CA VAL A 158 37.18 -19.28 26.14
C VAL A 158 36.10 -19.63 27.15
N ASP A 159 35.83 -18.72 28.09
CA ASP A 159 34.62 -18.76 28.92
C ASP A 159 33.48 -18.11 28.14
N PHE A 160 32.63 -18.95 27.53
CA PHE A 160 31.51 -18.49 26.69
C PHE A 160 30.49 -17.64 27.45
N MET A 161 30.27 -17.90 28.75
CA MET A 161 29.35 -17.09 29.56
C MET A 161 29.92 -15.70 29.81
N LYS A 162 31.22 -15.60 30.10
CA LYS A 162 31.91 -14.32 30.24
C LYS A 162 31.93 -13.55 28.91
N MET A 163 32.20 -14.23 27.80
CA MET A 163 32.16 -13.63 26.47
C MET A 163 30.76 -13.10 26.15
N MET A 164 29.71 -13.89 26.41
CA MET A 164 28.32 -13.49 26.20
C MET A 164 27.95 -12.27 27.04
N HIS A 165 28.38 -12.22 28.30
CA HIS A 165 28.18 -11.04 29.15
C HIS A 165 28.90 -9.81 28.58
N GLN A 166 30.14 -9.94 28.11
CA GLN A 166 30.86 -8.83 27.47
C GLN A 166 30.21 -8.36 26.17
N ILE A 167 29.69 -9.29 25.36
CA ILE A 167 28.93 -8.95 24.15
C ILE A 167 27.68 -8.14 24.53
N MET A 168 27.02 -8.52 25.63
CA MET A 168 25.84 -7.82 26.14
C MET A 168 26.17 -6.47 26.80
N THR A 169 27.32 -6.29 27.45
CA THR A 169 27.58 -5.03 28.17
C THR A 169 28.38 -4.03 27.37
N ASP A 170 29.31 -4.50 26.53
CA ASP A 170 30.34 -3.64 25.97
C ASP A 170 30.02 -3.13 24.57
N TYR A 171 29.08 -3.77 23.85
CA TYR A 171 28.77 -3.45 22.46
C TYR A 171 27.42 -2.77 22.31
N LYS A 172 27.41 -1.71 21.48
CA LYS A 172 26.18 -0.98 21.12
C LYS A 172 25.25 -1.83 20.26
N LYS A 173 25.81 -2.60 19.34
CA LYS A 173 25.08 -3.42 18.35
C LYS A 173 25.62 -4.84 18.33
N VAL A 174 24.72 -5.80 18.18
CA VAL A 174 25.05 -7.22 18.02
C VAL A 174 24.38 -7.75 16.76
N ILE A 175 25.17 -8.11 15.77
CA ILE A 175 24.70 -8.78 14.56
C ILE A 175 24.71 -10.29 14.82
N ILE A 176 23.57 -10.94 14.64
CA ILE A 176 23.46 -12.40 14.68
C ILE A 176 23.32 -12.92 13.25
N VAL A 177 24.31 -13.67 12.79
CA VAL A 177 24.29 -14.30 11.47
C VAL A 177 23.53 -15.62 11.57
N LEU A 178 22.35 -15.66 10.97
CA LEU A 178 21.49 -16.84 10.95
C LEU A 178 21.97 -17.83 9.88
N SER A 179 21.98 -19.10 10.28
CA SER A 179 22.36 -20.22 9.44
C SER A 179 21.61 -21.47 9.88
N LYS A 180 21.62 -22.51 9.05
CA LYS A 180 21.04 -23.82 9.43
C LYS A 180 21.70 -24.41 10.67
N GLY A 181 23.02 -24.29 10.80
CA GLY A 181 23.74 -24.77 11.97
C GLY A 181 23.48 -23.92 13.21
N TYR A 182 23.29 -22.60 13.06
CA TYR A 182 22.85 -21.72 14.15
C TYR A 182 21.49 -22.18 14.70
N LYS A 183 20.51 -22.42 13.81
CA LYS A 183 19.19 -22.95 14.19
C LYS A 183 19.32 -24.27 14.95
N GLN A 184 20.04 -25.24 14.39
CA GLN A 184 20.21 -26.55 15.00
C GLN A 184 20.82 -26.45 16.38
N LYS A 185 21.86 -25.62 16.57
CA LYS A 185 22.44 -25.38 17.89
C LYS A 185 21.41 -24.76 18.82
N ALA A 186 20.83 -23.61 18.45
CA ALA A 186 19.85 -22.89 19.26
C ALA A 186 18.66 -23.77 19.73
N GLU A 187 18.18 -24.67 18.86
CA GLU A 187 17.05 -25.56 19.15
C GLU A 187 17.47 -26.86 19.86
N ALA A 188 18.65 -27.42 19.58
CA ALA A 188 19.17 -28.62 20.26
C ALA A 188 19.39 -28.38 21.76
N PHE A 189 19.55 -27.12 22.17
CA PHE A 189 19.63 -26.73 23.57
C PHE A 189 18.28 -26.74 24.33
N GLN A 190 17.18 -27.22 23.72
CA GLN A 190 15.93 -27.56 24.42
C GLN A 190 16.12 -28.78 25.34
N GLY A 191 16.78 -28.59 26.49
CA GLY A 191 17.03 -29.66 27.46
C GLY A 191 17.63 -29.26 28.81
N GLY A 192 17.79 -27.96 29.09
CA GLY A 192 18.17 -27.47 30.43
C GLY A 192 19.64 -27.11 30.65
N VAL A 193 20.49 -27.11 29.62
CA VAL A 193 21.83 -26.47 29.66
C VAL A 193 22.03 -25.73 28.33
N GLY A 194 21.38 -24.58 28.20
CA GLY A 194 21.39 -23.72 27.02
C GLY A 194 21.32 -22.26 27.46
N ASN A 195 22.34 -21.82 28.19
CA ASN A 195 22.30 -20.54 28.91
C ASN A 195 22.41 -19.36 27.93
N GLU A 196 23.25 -19.47 26.91
CA GLU A 196 23.66 -18.35 26.06
C GLU A 196 22.52 -17.86 25.15
N TYR A 197 21.87 -18.77 24.42
CA TYR A 197 20.77 -18.41 23.52
C TYR A 197 19.58 -17.80 24.28
N ASN A 198 19.27 -18.33 25.46
CA ASN A 198 18.25 -17.76 26.34
C ASN A 198 18.63 -16.38 26.90
N LEU A 199 19.91 -16.15 27.18
CA LEU A 199 20.40 -14.83 27.60
C LEU A 199 20.29 -13.81 26.46
N ILE A 200 20.65 -14.17 25.23
CA ILE A 200 20.46 -13.32 24.05
C ILE A 200 18.99 -12.96 23.88
N LEU A 201 18.09 -13.93 23.97
CA LEU A 201 16.65 -13.67 23.87
C LEU A 201 16.17 -12.68 24.93
N LYS A 202 16.57 -12.87 26.19
CA LYS A 202 16.18 -11.98 27.29
C LYS A 202 16.76 -10.58 27.12
N ASP A 203 18.03 -10.46 26.76
CA ASP A 203 18.66 -9.16 26.53
C ASP A 203 18.06 -8.43 25.33
N MET A 204 17.65 -9.17 24.30
CA MET A 204 16.98 -8.63 23.12
C MET A 204 15.59 -8.07 23.44
N ASP A 205 14.88 -8.68 24.40
CA ASP A 205 13.57 -8.18 24.86
C ASP A 205 13.71 -6.88 25.67
N THR A 206 14.82 -6.68 26.39
CA THR A 206 15.10 -5.44 27.13
C THR A 206 15.78 -4.37 26.27
N HIS A 207 16.47 -4.75 25.19
CA HIS A 207 17.23 -3.86 24.31
C HIS A 207 16.77 -3.99 22.84
N PRO A 208 15.59 -3.46 22.46
CA PRO A 208 14.94 -3.73 21.18
C PRO A 208 15.72 -3.27 19.94
N ASN A 209 16.63 -2.30 20.09
CA ASN A 209 17.42 -1.74 18.98
C ASN A 209 18.83 -2.32 18.87
N LYS A 210 19.24 -3.21 19.78
CA LYS A 210 20.62 -3.69 19.87
C LYS A 210 20.94 -4.82 18.92
N TYR A 211 20.02 -5.77 18.79
CA TYR A 211 20.25 -7.00 18.03
C TYR A 211 19.73 -6.88 16.60
N ILE A 212 20.57 -7.25 15.64
CA ILE A 212 20.26 -7.22 14.21
C ILE A 212 20.43 -8.62 13.66
N LEU A 213 19.33 -9.24 13.20
CA LEU A 213 19.36 -10.56 12.59
C LEU A 213 19.68 -10.42 11.10
N VAL A 214 20.66 -11.18 10.61
CA VAL A 214 21.04 -11.16 9.19
C VAL A 214 21.14 -12.57 8.63
N SER A 215 20.96 -12.72 7.32
CA SER A 215 21.23 -13.95 6.58
C SER A 215 22.05 -13.65 5.33
N PHE A 216 23.02 -14.51 5.01
CA PHE A 216 23.78 -14.42 3.75
C PHE A 216 23.13 -15.22 2.61
N ASP A 217 22.27 -16.18 2.94
CA ASP A 217 21.77 -17.17 2.00
C ASP A 217 20.23 -17.04 1.85
N GLY A 218 19.72 -15.81 1.90
CA GLY A 218 18.28 -15.51 1.81
C GLY A 218 17.48 -15.82 3.08
N ILE A 219 16.18 -15.57 3.08
CA ILE A 219 15.27 -15.79 4.22
C ILE A 219 14.45 -17.07 4.00
N HIS A 220 14.71 -18.10 4.80
CA HIS A 220 14.08 -19.43 4.68
C HIS A 220 13.80 -20.02 6.06
N ASP A 221 12.72 -20.79 6.22
CA ASP A 221 12.30 -21.39 7.51
C ASP A 221 13.37 -22.26 8.18
N GLU A 222 14.29 -22.83 7.40
CA GLU A 222 15.41 -23.63 7.89
C GLU A 222 16.48 -22.82 8.64
N LEU A 223 16.46 -21.49 8.55
CA LEU A 223 17.45 -20.61 9.18
C LEU A 223 17.01 -20.08 10.54
N PHE A 224 15.70 -20.11 10.82
CA PHE A 224 15.14 -19.46 12.00
C PHE A 224 14.98 -20.43 13.17
N PRO A 225 15.71 -20.21 14.29
CA PRO A 225 15.30 -20.74 15.58
C PRO A 225 13.86 -20.34 15.89
N LEU A 226 13.09 -21.24 16.52
CA LEU A 226 11.68 -21.01 16.87
C LEU A 226 11.40 -19.64 17.50
N TYR A 227 12.24 -19.17 18.43
CA TYR A 227 12.02 -17.92 19.18
C TYR A 227 12.48 -16.65 18.45
N PHE A 228 13.10 -16.76 17.28
CA PHE A 228 13.35 -15.62 16.40
C PHE A 228 12.24 -15.40 15.37
N LYS A 229 11.25 -16.30 15.28
CA LYS A 229 10.09 -16.11 14.40
C LYS A 229 9.36 -14.82 14.71
N GLY A 230 9.04 -14.06 13.66
CA GLY A 230 8.37 -12.75 13.77
C GLY A 230 9.31 -11.56 13.98
N ARG A 231 10.61 -11.78 14.21
CA ARG A 231 11.60 -10.70 14.23
C ARG A 231 12.06 -10.35 12.81
N GLN A 232 12.37 -9.08 12.58
CA GLN A 232 12.88 -8.63 11.29
C GLN A 232 14.28 -9.21 11.06
N VAL A 233 14.50 -9.75 9.86
CA VAL A 233 15.79 -10.27 9.41
C VAL A 233 16.17 -9.52 8.13
N ILE A 234 17.43 -9.11 8.06
CA ILE A 234 17.99 -8.44 6.88
C ILE A 234 18.62 -9.51 5.99
N ASP A 235 18.10 -9.62 4.77
CA ASP A 235 18.66 -10.49 3.74
C ASP A 235 19.85 -9.81 3.07
N LEU A 236 21.05 -10.27 3.37
CA LEU A 236 22.30 -9.75 2.79
C LEU A 236 22.72 -10.48 1.51
N SER A 237 21.92 -11.46 1.04
CA SER A 237 22.07 -11.95 -0.33
C SER A 237 21.65 -10.89 -1.36
N ASP A 238 20.79 -9.95 -0.96
CA ASP A 238 20.38 -8.78 -1.73
C ASP A 238 21.11 -7.52 -1.23
N ARG A 239 22.01 -6.98 -2.07
CA ARG A 239 22.80 -5.79 -1.73
C ARG A 239 21.95 -4.53 -1.53
N THR A 240 20.75 -4.47 -2.09
CA THR A 240 19.86 -3.31 -1.90
C THR A 240 19.46 -3.15 -0.43
N ARG A 241 19.54 -4.23 0.35
CA ARG A 241 19.23 -4.29 1.78
C ARG A 241 20.38 -3.85 2.68
N LEU A 242 21.56 -3.54 2.13
CA LEU A 242 22.68 -2.99 2.92
C LEU A 242 22.32 -1.66 3.58
N ASN A 243 21.51 -0.83 2.92
CA ASN A 243 21.05 0.42 3.52
C ASN A 243 20.17 0.18 4.76
N ASP A 244 19.38 -0.89 4.77
CA ASP A 244 18.59 -1.30 5.94
C ASP A 244 19.51 -1.67 7.11
N LEU A 245 20.62 -2.38 6.83
CA LEU A 245 21.62 -2.73 7.84
C LEU A 245 22.28 -1.47 8.42
N TYR A 246 22.69 -0.51 7.57
CA TYR A 246 23.30 0.73 8.04
C TYR A 246 22.36 1.57 8.89
N ALA A 247 21.09 1.69 8.47
CA ALA A 247 20.07 2.38 9.24
C ALA A 247 19.92 1.77 10.64
N LYS A 248 19.91 0.43 10.76
CA LYS A 248 19.83 -0.27 12.05
C LYS A 248 21.10 -0.12 12.89
N LEU A 249 22.28 -0.15 12.27
CA LEU A 249 23.55 0.06 12.96
C LEU A 249 23.67 1.48 13.54
N LYS A 250 23.11 2.48 12.86
CA LYS A 250 23.16 3.90 13.26
C LYS A 250 21.96 4.38 14.09
N ASP A 251 20.94 3.54 14.28
CA ASP A 251 19.64 3.96 14.84
C ASP A 251 18.97 5.09 14.05
N GLU A 252 19.18 5.13 12.74
CA GLU A 252 18.64 6.15 11.85
C GLU A 252 17.37 5.64 11.14
N PRO A 253 16.28 6.43 11.08
CA PRO A 253 15.10 6.05 10.33
C PRO A 253 15.35 6.18 8.82
N LEU A 254 14.90 5.20 8.05
CA LEU A 254 14.96 5.23 6.58
C LEU A 254 13.97 6.25 5.95
N ILE A 255 12.96 6.68 6.70
CA ILE A 255 11.88 7.55 6.22
C ILE A 255 11.80 8.76 7.13
N THR A 256 11.90 9.96 6.53
CA THR A 256 11.71 11.23 7.22
C THR A 256 10.33 11.80 6.90
N PHE A 257 9.57 12.14 7.93
CA PHE A 257 8.29 12.84 7.77
C PHE A 257 8.51 14.36 7.80
N SER A 258 7.67 15.09 7.07
CA SER A 258 7.58 16.54 7.23
C SER A 258 7.19 16.89 8.67
N PRO A 259 7.63 18.06 9.19
CA PRO A 259 7.13 18.56 10.47
C PRO A 259 5.59 18.61 10.47
N VAL A 260 5.00 18.38 11.63
CA VAL A 260 3.55 18.48 11.79
C VAL A 260 3.11 19.91 11.43
N GLY A 261 2.21 20.02 10.46
CA GLY A 261 1.71 21.32 10.00
C GLY A 261 1.00 22.09 11.13
N ALA A 262 1.18 23.41 11.18
CA ALA A 262 0.61 24.27 12.23
C ALA A 262 -0.94 24.36 12.19
N LYS A 263 -1.55 23.98 11.07
CA LYS A 263 -3.00 24.01 10.88
C LYS A 263 -3.51 22.62 10.54
N LYS A 264 -4.58 22.21 11.21
CA LYS A 264 -5.33 21.01 10.82
C LYS A 264 -6.20 21.34 9.61
N PRO A 265 -6.41 20.40 8.68
CA PRO A 265 -7.38 20.58 7.61
C PRO A 265 -8.78 20.81 8.21
N GLU A 266 -9.54 21.74 7.64
CA GLU A 266 -10.94 21.90 8.00
C GLU A 266 -11.73 20.71 7.47
N VAL A 267 -12.39 20.00 8.37
CA VAL A 267 -13.29 18.90 8.00
C VAL A 267 -14.58 19.53 7.49
N VAL A 268 -14.80 19.47 6.17
CA VAL A 268 -16.10 19.79 5.59
C VAL A 268 -17.09 18.71 6.03
N GLN A 269 -17.92 19.02 7.02
CA GLN A 269 -18.96 18.12 7.47
C GLN A 269 -20.08 18.10 6.43
N LYS A 270 -20.25 16.97 5.76
CA LYS A 270 -21.49 16.70 5.01
C LYS A 270 -22.54 16.30 6.04
N GLU A 271 -23.53 17.15 6.27
CA GLU A 271 -24.68 16.76 7.07
C GLU A 271 -25.30 15.50 6.46
N ILE A 272 -25.30 14.41 7.23
CA ILE A 272 -25.99 13.19 6.87
C ILE A 272 -27.43 13.36 7.37
N ALA A 273 -28.39 13.30 6.46
CA ALA A 273 -29.80 13.25 6.82
C ALA A 273 -30.03 12.10 7.83
N LYS A 274 -30.89 12.32 8.83
CA LYS A 274 -31.21 11.32 9.86
C LYS A 274 -31.47 9.95 9.23
N PHE A 275 -30.81 8.92 9.74
CA PHE A 275 -31.05 7.54 9.36
C PHE A 275 -32.54 7.20 9.55
N SER A 276 -33.25 6.91 8.47
CA SER A 276 -34.54 6.24 8.47
C SER A 276 -34.38 4.89 7.77
N ILE A 277 -34.92 3.83 8.38
CA ILE A 277 -35.19 2.57 7.68
C ILE A 277 -36.51 2.79 6.94
N ALA A 278 -36.48 3.59 5.88
CA ALA A 278 -37.52 3.49 4.87
C ALA A 278 -37.14 2.28 4.01
N GLY A 279 -37.90 1.18 4.12
CA GLY A 279 -37.92 0.21 3.03
C GLY A 279 -38.17 0.99 1.75
N LYS A 280 -37.43 0.68 0.67
CA LYS A 280 -37.74 1.29 -0.63
C LYS A 280 -39.22 1.01 -0.90
N ASP A 281 -39.99 2.06 -1.09
CA ASP A 281 -41.42 2.02 -1.40
C ASP A 281 -41.63 2.64 -2.80
N LEU A 282 -42.86 2.87 -3.22
CA LEU A 282 -43.15 3.63 -4.44
C LEU A 282 -42.45 4.99 -4.43
N GLU A 283 -41.95 5.38 -5.59
CA GLU A 283 -41.23 6.64 -5.78
C GLU A 283 -42.06 7.58 -6.64
N LEU A 284 -42.45 8.73 -6.07
CA LEU A 284 -43.18 9.78 -6.77
C LEU A 284 -42.21 10.56 -7.68
N ARG A 285 -42.34 10.40 -9.00
CA ARG A 285 -41.43 10.99 -9.99
C ARG A 285 -41.78 12.44 -10.26
N GLY A 286 -42.97 12.68 -10.79
CA GLY A 286 -43.33 13.96 -11.40
C GLY A 286 -44.83 14.23 -11.40
N LEU A 287 -45.17 15.50 -11.67
CA LEU A 287 -46.52 15.93 -11.97
C LEU A 287 -46.56 16.34 -13.44
N ILE A 288 -47.43 15.69 -14.20
CA ILE A 288 -47.73 16.05 -15.58
C ILE A 288 -48.96 16.96 -15.54
N SER A 289 -48.87 18.13 -16.18
CA SER A 289 -49.97 19.08 -16.28
C SER A 289 -50.23 19.46 -17.74
N HIS A 290 -51.51 19.55 -18.10
CA HIS A 290 -51.94 20.00 -19.41
C HIS A 290 -53.12 20.96 -19.26
N VAL A 291 -53.13 22.05 -20.02
CA VAL A 291 -54.31 22.94 -20.08
C VAL A 291 -55.47 22.17 -20.72
N ASN A 292 -56.57 22.06 -19.98
CA ASN A 292 -57.81 21.44 -20.46
C ASN A 292 -58.74 22.53 -21.02
N ASN A 293 -59.12 23.48 -20.18
CA ASN A 293 -60.00 24.59 -20.55
C ASN A 293 -59.47 25.92 -20.03
N SER A 294 -59.79 27.01 -20.71
CA SER A 294 -59.49 28.35 -20.21
C SER A 294 -60.52 29.37 -20.69
N SER A 295 -60.65 30.46 -19.95
CA SER A 295 -61.49 31.60 -20.30
C SER A 295 -60.67 32.87 -20.20
N GLN A 296 -60.83 33.75 -21.18
CA GLN A 296 -60.09 34.99 -21.28
C GLN A 296 -61.03 36.18 -21.53
N PHE A 297 -60.61 37.35 -21.04
CA PHE A 297 -61.23 38.63 -21.35
C PHE A 297 -60.11 39.65 -21.60
N ALA A 298 -60.20 40.40 -22.69
CA ALA A 298 -59.18 41.40 -23.07
C ALA A 298 -57.73 40.85 -23.07
N GLN A 299 -57.53 39.60 -23.53
CA GLN A 299 -56.26 38.87 -23.58
C GLN A 299 -55.66 38.47 -22.20
N GLU A 300 -56.40 38.66 -21.11
CA GLU A 300 -56.04 38.20 -19.78
C GLU A 300 -56.92 36.99 -19.39
N TYR A 301 -56.35 36.04 -18.64
CA TYR A 301 -57.12 34.90 -18.14
C TYR A 301 -58.05 35.30 -17.00
N THR A 302 -59.29 34.83 -17.05
CA THR A 302 -60.19 34.83 -15.89
C THR A 302 -60.15 33.48 -15.17
N ASN A 303 -59.97 32.39 -15.93
CA ASN A 303 -59.90 31.04 -15.41
C ASN A 303 -59.07 30.12 -16.32
N ILE A 304 -58.29 29.21 -15.73
CA ILE A 304 -57.60 28.12 -16.42
C ILE A 304 -57.78 26.83 -15.63
N GLU A 305 -58.13 25.76 -16.32
CA GLU A 305 -58.24 24.41 -15.79
C GLU A 305 -57.10 23.55 -16.33
N PHE A 306 -56.37 22.90 -15.42
CA PHE A 306 -55.28 21.99 -15.73
C PHE A 306 -55.68 20.55 -15.41
N ASP A 307 -55.64 19.68 -16.41
CA ASP A 307 -55.66 18.24 -16.22
C ASP A 307 -54.34 17.84 -15.57
N LEU A 308 -54.42 17.13 -14.44
CA LEU A 308 -53.26 16.70 -13.68
C LEU A 308 -53.10 15.18 -13.68
N SER A 309 -51.85 14.75 -13.72
CA SER A 309 -51.50 13.34 -13.71
C SER A 309 -50.22 13.12 -12.91
N LEU A 310 -50.29 12.24 -11.91
CA LEU A 310 -49.16 11.87 -11.07
C LEU A 310 -48.35 10.76 -11.76
N GLU A 311 -47.06 10.98 -11.96
CA GLU A 311 -46.11 9.96 -12.40
C GLU A 311 -45.36 9.37 -11.20
N TYR A 312 -45.35 8.04 -11.08
CA TYR A 312 -44.67 7.31 -10.02
C TYR A 312 -44.19 5.94 -10.51
N ASN A 313 -43.12 5.44 -9.89
CA ASN A 313 -42.56 4.13 -10.22
C ASN A 313 -42.40 3.26 -8.99
N ASN A 314 -42.31 1.96 -9.24
CA ASN A 314 -41.98 0.97 -8.23
C ASN A 314 -40.51 0.53 -8.41
N PRO A 315 -39.56 1.06 -7.63
CA PRO A 315 -38.15 0.67 -7.71
C PRO A 315 -37.84 -0.63 -6.95
N THR A 316 -38.85 -1.31 -6.42
CA THR A 316 -38.73 -2.51 -5.56
C THR A 316 -39.03 -3.78 -6.35
N ASP A 317 -38.72 -4.93 -5.75
CA ASP A 317 -39.10 -6.25 -6.28
C ASP A 317 -40.50 -6.69 -5.84
N HIS A 318 -41.20 -5.88 -5.02
CA HIS A 318 -42.54 -6.16 -4.50
C HIS A 318 -43.63 -5.63 -5.44
N VAL A 319 -44.85 -6.22 -5.42
CA VAL A 319 -45.99 -5.73 -6.21
C VAL A 319 -46.96 -4.99 -5.29
N PHE A 320 -47.16 -3.69 -5.54
CA PHE A 320 -48.12 -2.90 -4.77
C PHE A 320 -49.50 -3.02 -5.38
N GLY A 321 -50.42 -3.65 -4.64
CA GLY A 321 -51.80 -3.84 -5.06
C GLY A 321 -52.87 -3.33 -4.10
N ASP A 322 -52.47 -2.95 -2.88
CA ASP A 322 -53.32 -2.35 -1.87
C ASP A 322 -52.61 -1.09 -1.34
N TYR A 323 -52.97 0.05 -1.93
CA TYR A 323 -52.44 1.36 -1.57
C TYR A 323 -53.49 2.41 -1.85
N SER A 324 -53.35 3.62 -1.31
CA SER A 324 -54.22 4.75 -1.64
C SER A 324 -53.40 6.01 -1.89
N ILE A 325 -53.93 6.90 -2.73
CA ILE A 325 -53.30 8.18 -3.04
C ILE A 325 -54.18 9.27 -2.44
N GLU A 326 -53.59 10.18 -1.69
CA GLU A 326 -54.27 11.36 -1.16
C GLU A 326 -53.61 12.60 -1.74
N VAL A 327 -54.42 13.48 -2.33
CA VAL A 327 -53.96 14.71 -2.98
C VAL A 327 -54.59 15.90 -2.28
N HIS A 328 -53.72 16.76 -1.76
CA HIS A 328 -54.07 18.01 -1.10
C HIS A 328 -54.01 19.15 -2.13
N TYR A 329 -55.18 19.58 -2.58
CA TYR A 329 -55.36 20.75 -3.42
C TYR A 329 -55.47 22.00 -2.57
N PRO A 330 -54.88 23.14 -2.98
CA PRO A 330 -55.19 24.42 -2.35
C PRO A 330 -56.71 24.66 -2.31
N VAL A 331 -57.22 25.21 -1.21
CA VAL A 331 -58.66 25.53 -1.13
C VAL A 331 -59.05 26.47 -2.26
N ASN A 332 -60.23 26.23 -2.84
CA ASN A 332 -60.78 26.94 -4.01
C ASN A 332 -60.01 26.70 -5.34
N SER A 333 -59.16 25.68 -5.44
CA SER A 333 -58.45 25.34 -6.68
C SER A 333 -58.96 24.07 -7.39
N THR A 334 -60.15 23.60 -7.08
CA THR A 334 -60.81 22.44 -7.71
C THR A 334 -62.23 22.81 -8.16
N GLY A 335 -62.90 21.90 -8.86
CA GLY A 335 -64.34 22.01 -9.16
C GLY A 335 -65.19 22.09 -7.89
N PHE A 336 -66.40 22.67 -8.02
CA PHE A 336 -67.35 22.78 -6.91
C PHE A 336 -68.02 21.43 -6.59
N ASP A 337 -68.14 20.58 -7.60
CA ASP A 337 -68.64 19.20 -7.55
C ASP A 337 -67.61 18.20 -7.00
N VAL A 338 -66.35 18.61 -6.92
CA VAL A 338 -65.27 17.77 -6.39
C VAL A 338 -65.36 17.68 -4.86
N ASN A 339 -65.77 16.50 -4.39
CA ASN A 339 -65.85 16.14 -2.98
C ASN A 339 -64.45 15.97 -2.36
N GLY A 340 -64.29 16.45 -1.14
CA GLY A 340 -63.06 16.30 -0.38
C GLY A 340 -63.19 16.93 1.01
N ARG A 341 -62.34 16.50 1.95
CA ARG A 341 -62.29 17.08 3.30
C ARG A 341 -61.42 18.33 3.32
N ILE A 342 -61.72 19.30 4.18
CA ILE A 342 -60.89 20.51 4.32
C ILE A 342 -59.96 20.34 5.52
N GLU A 343 -58.66 20.51 5.29
CA GLU A 343 -57.62 20.54 6.31
C GLU A 343 -56.73 21.78 6.14
N GLY A 344 -56.94 22.77 7.00
CA GLY A 344 -56.24 24.05 6.92
C GLY A 344 -56.45 24.72 5.56
N GLU A 345 -55.35 24.98 4.86
CA GLU A 345 -55.35 25.64 3.55
C GLU A 345 -55.58 24.68 2.36
N TYR A 346 -55.90 23.41 2.63
CA TYR A 346 -56.05 22.38 1.59
C TYR A 346 -57.43 21.70 1.59
N LYS A 347 -57.97 21.44 0.40
CA LYS A 347 -59.00 20.43 0.13
C LYS A 347 -58.31 19.11 -0.22
N VAL A 348 -58.64 18.06 0.51
CA VAL A 348 -57.98 16.77 0.44
C VAL A 348 -58.90 15.73 -0.19
N ILE A 349 -58.38 15.05 -1.21
CA ILE A 349 -59.10 14.09 -2.03
C ILE A 349 -58.35 12.76 -1.96
N THR A 350 -59.06 11.69 -1.60
CA THR A 350 -58.51 10.34 -1.47
C THR A 350 -58.96 9.48 -2.65
N TYR A 351 -58.01 8.81 -3.28
CA TYR A 351 -58.18 7.87 -4.37
C TYR A 351 -57.86 6.47 -3.86
N ASP A 352 -58.91 5.72 -3.53
CA ASP A 352 -58.79 4.35 -3.04
C ASP A 352 -58.60 3.37 -4.19
N ASN A 353 -57.83 2.30 -3.94
CA ASN A 353 -57.60 1.20 -4.88
C ASN A 353 -57.12 1.62 -6.30
N PRO A 354 -56.08 2.45 -6.42
CA PRO A 354 -55.40 2.69 -7.69
C PRO A 354 -54.87 1.38 -8.31
N PRO A 355 -54.64 1.35 -9.64
CA PRO A 355 -54.18 0.15 -10.32
C PRO A 355 -52.89 -0.42 -9.74
N LYS A 356 -52.80 -1.76 -9.66
CA LYS A 356 -51.58 -2.44 -9.19
C LYS A 356 -50.34 -2.03 -10.00
N ILE A 357 -49.21 -1.84 -9.32
CA ILE A 357 -47.92 -1.49 -9.93
C ILE A 357 -46.88 -2.57 -9.64
N PHE A 358 -46.34 -3.17 -10.71
CA PHE A 358 -45.36 -4.26 -10.63
C PHE A 358 -43.94 -3.73 -10.44
N ALA A 359 -43.03 -4.62 -10.02
CA ALA A 359 -41.61 -4.31 -9.88
C ALA A 359 -41.03 -3.66 -11.14
N GLY A 360 -40.30 -2.55 -10.97
CA GLY A 360 -39.69 -1.76 -12.05
C GLY A 360 -40.67 -0.97 -12.92
N GLN A 361 -41.98 -1.08 -12.71
CA GLN A 361 -42.99 -0.40 -13.52
C GLN A 361 -43.07 1.09 -13.18
N THR A 362 -43.29 1.93 -14.18
CA THR A 362 -43.70 3.34 -14.04
C THR A 362 -45.15 3.49 -14.49
N ARG A 363 -45.94 4.27 -13.76
CA ARG A 363 -47.35 4.55 -14.05
C ARG A 363 -47.65 6.03 -13.94
N THR A 364 -48.73 6.40 -14.61
CA THR A 364 -49.37 7.71 -14.53
C THR A 364 -50.79 7.53 -13.99
N TYR A 365 -51.19 8.33 -13.01
CA TYR A 365 -52.53 8.31 -12.43
C TYR A 365 -53.20 9.67 -12.61
N LYS A 366 -54.33 9.70 -13.31
CA LYS A 366 -55.10 10.93 -13.55
C LYS A 366 -55.79 11.36 -12.27
N MET A 367 -55.69 12.65 -11.95
CA MET A 367 -56.27 13.27 -10.76
C MET A 367 -57.31 14.32 -11.17
N GLU A 368 -58.01 14.86 -10.18
CA GLU A 368 -58.90 16.00 -10.36
C GLU A 368 -58.18 17.22 -10.95
N SER A 369 -58.91 18.01 -11.76
CA SER A 369 -58.36 19.20 -12.38
C SER A 369 -57.99 20.26 -11.35
N LEU A 370 -56.87 20.93 -11.59
CA LEU A 370 -56.48 22.13 -10.88
C LEU A 370 -57.04 23.37 -11.58
N ILE A 371 -57.81 24.16 -10.86
CA ILE A 371 -58.46 25.37 -11.38
C ILE A 371 -57.81 26.62 -10.79
N VAL A 372 -57.24 27.44 -11.67
CA VAL A 372 -56.63 28.73 -11.33
C VAL A 372 -57.52 29.85 -11.87
N ARG A 373 -57.92 30.76 -10.99
CA ARG A 373 -58.81 31.90 -11.28
C ARG A 373 -58.11 33.21 -10.97
N ASP A 374 -58.54 34.29 -11.61
CA ASP A 374 -58.12 35.67 -11.30
C ASP A 374 -58.13 35.97 -9.79
N SER A 375 -59.22 35.58 -9.12
CA SER A 375 -59.44 35.78 -7.69
C SER A 375 -58.54 34.95 -6.76
N ASN A 376 -57.93 33.87 -7.23
CA ASN A 376 -57.13 32.96 -6.40
C ASN A 376 -55.69 32.75 -6.86
N VAL A 377 -55.30 33.25 -8.04
CA VAL A 377 -54.05 32.89 -8.72
C VAL A 377 -52.81 33.06 -7.84
N ARG A 378 -52.69 34.17 -7.11
CA ARG A 378 -51.53 34.40 -6.23
C ARG A 378 -51.44 33.37 -5.11
N LYS A 379 -52.58 33.00 -4.53
CA LYS A 379 -52.65 32.00 -3.46
C LYS A 379 -52.32 30.61 -3.98
N VAL A 380 -52.89 30.25 -5.14
CA VAL A 380 -52.67 28.93 -5.76
C VAL A 380 -51.22 28.79 -6.24
N LEU A 381 -50.66 29.77 -6.93
CA LEU A 381 -49.28 29.69 -7.42
C LEU A 381 -48.24 29.72 -6.28
N ASN A 382 -48.50 30.45 -5.19
CA ASN A 382 -47.62 30.45 -4.00
C ASN A 382 -47.78 29.20 -3.11
N SER A 383 -48.47 28.17 -3.58
CA SER A 383 -48.71 26.92 -2.86
C SER A 383 -48.16 25.72 -3.63
N ALA A 384 -48.39 24.51 -3.10
CA ALA A 384 -47.97 23.25 -3.69
C ALA A 384 -49.11 22.24 -3.64
N LEU A 385 -49.14 21.29 -4.57
CA LEU A 385 -49.93 20.07 -4.37
C LEU A 385 -49.16 19.15 -3.45
N LYS A 386 -49.78 18.69 -2.36
CA LYS A 386 -49.18 17.66 -1.51
C LYS A 386 -49.79 16.32 -1.87
N ILE A 387 -48.94 15.36 -2.19
CA ILE A 387 -49.37 14.02 -2.55
C ILE A 387 -48.82 13.06 -1.51
N LYS A 388 -49.72 12.30 -0.89
CA LYS A 388 -49.40 11.21 0.01
C LYS A 388 -49.82 9.90 -0.62
N VAL A 389 -48.98 8.89 -0.52
CA VAL A 389 -49.29 7.52 -0.92
C VAL A 389 -49.17 6.64 0.31
N PHE A 390 -50.27 6.01 0.69
CA PHE A 390 -50.30 5.08 1.82
C PHE A 390 -50.18 3.65 1.28
N THR A 391 -49.13 2.95 1.68
CA THR A 391 -48.88 1.56 1.34
C THR A 391 -48.78 0.72 2.61
N GLU A 392 -48.68 -0.60 2.46
CA GLU A 392 -48.38 -1.51 3.57
C GLU A 392 -47.00 -1.25 4.23
N ASN A 393 -46.07 -0.59 3.52
CA ASN A 393 -44.71 -0.32 3.98
C ASN A 393 -44.57 1.07 4.64
N GLY A 394 -45.61 1.90 4.57
CA GLY A 394 -45.65 3.21 5.21
C GLY A 394 -46.33 4.28 4.34
N THR A 395 -45.94 5.53 4.57
CA THR A 395 -46.48 6.69 3.84
C THR A 395 -45.37 7.39 3.10
N ILE A 396 -45.55 7.56 1.78
CA ILE A 396 -44.69 8.37 0.93
C ILE A 396 -45.35 9.72 0.76
N GLU A 397 -44.62 10.82 0.98
CA GLU A 397 -45.13 12.17 0.80
C GLU A 397 -44.20 12.98 -0.11
N LYS A 398 -44.80 13.72 -1.06
CA LYS A 398 -44.07 14.66 -1.93
C LYS A 398 -44.92 15.90 -2.20
N GLU A 399 -44.29 17.06 -2.13
CA GLU A 399 -44.89 18.33 -2.51
C GLU A 399 -44.45 18.74 -3.92
N PHE A 400 -45.40 19.22 -4.72
CA PHE A 400 -45.20 19.72 -6.07
C PHE A 400 -45.53 21.22 -6.10
N PRO A 401 -44.53 22.11 -6.05
CA PRO A 401 -44.74 23.55 -6.15
C PRO A 401 -45.51 23.92 -7.42
N LEU A 402 -46.54 24.75 -7.30
CA LEU A 402 -47.35 25.15 -8.46
C LEU A 402 -46.73 26.32 -9.23
N ALA A 403 -46.08 27.25 -8.53
CA ALA A 403 -45.25 28.28 -9.17
C ALA A 403 -44.15 27.63 -10.02
N GLY A 404 -44.02 28.06 -11.27
CA GLY A 404 -42.99 27.55 -12.18
C GLY A 404 -43.33 26.23 -12.88
N SER A 405 -44.33 25.48 -12.40
CA SER A 405 -44.64 24.12 -12.90
C SER A 405 -45.81 24.07 -13.87
N LEU A 406 -46.68 25.09 -13.87
CA LEU A 406 -47.83 25.19 -14.77
C LEU A 406 -47.45 25.99 -16.00
N VAL A 407 -47.75 25.44 -17.18
CA VAL A 407 -47.38 26.01 -18.47
C VAL A 407 -48.62 26.21 -19.33
N VAL A 408 -48.71 27.37 -19.96
CA VAL A 408 -49.75 27.72 -20.95
C VAL A 408 -49.12 27.97 -22.30
N LYS A 409 -49.89 27.85 -23.39
CA LYS A 409 -49.43 28.17 -24.73
C LYS A 409 -49.99 29.51 -25.18
N ASN A 410 -49.13 30.38 -25.73
CA ASN A 410 -49.60 31.62 -26.36
C ASN A 410 -50.20 31.34 -27.76
N ASN A 411 -50.72 32.40 -28.41
CA ASN A 411 -51.33 32.31 -29.74
C ASN A 411 -50.39 31.81 -30.86
N TYR A 412 -49.07 31.79 -30.60
CA TYR A 412 -48.05 31.28 -31.50
C TYR A 412 -47.58 29.86 -31.13
N GLY A 413 -48.23 29.23 -30.15
CA GLY A 413 -47.91 27.88 -29.68
C GLY A 413 -46.69 27.78 -28.77
N GLN A 414 -46.10 28.91 -28.35
CA GLN A 414 -44.96 28.91 -27.42
C GLN A 414 -45.43 28.66 -25.99
N GLU A 415 -44.70 27.79 -25.29
CA GLU A 415 -44.92 27.47 -23.89
C GLU A 415 -44.38 28.58 -22.98
N LEU A 416 -45.25 29.08 -22.12
CA LEU A 416 -44.97 30.12 -21.14
C LEU A 416 -45.34 29.60 -19.75
N VAL A 417 -44.45 29.82 -18.78
CA VAL A 417 -44.76 29.57 -17.37
C VAL A 417 -45.88 30.49 -16.93
N LEU A 418 -46.91 29.93 -16.30
CA LEU A 418 -48.04 30.69 -15.80
C LEU A 418 -47.59 31.65 -14.67
N THR A 419 -47.91 32.94 -14.81
CA THR A 419 -47.68 33.94 -13.77
C THR A 419 -48.98 34.65 -13.38
N PRO A 420 -49.08 35.22 -12.15
CA PRO A 420 -50.26 35.98 -11.74
C PRO A 420 -50.65 37.13 -12.67
N GLU A 421 -49.66 37.75 -13.32
CA GLU A 421 -49.84 38.91 -14.23
C GLU A 421 -50.53 38.54 -15.54
N MET A 422 -50.66 37.25 -15.84
CA MET A 422 -51.42 36.77 -17.00
C MET A 422 -52.93 36.73 -16.73
N PHE A 423 -53.36 36.94 -15.49
CA PHE A 423 -54.76 36.98 -15.10
C PHE A 423 -55.26 38.41 -14.97
N ARG A 424 -56.56 38.56 -15.14
CA ARG A 424 -57.25 39.84 -14.98
C ARG A 424 -57.06 40.37 -13.56
N SER A 425 -56.69 41.64 -13.45
CA SER A 425 -56.49 42.35 -12.18
C SER A 425 -57.78 42.70 -11.45
#